data_AF-A8QC89-F1
#
_entry.id   AF-A8QC89-F1
#
_cell.length_a   1.000
_cell.length_b   1.000
_cell.length_c   1.000
_cell.angle_alpha   90.00
_cell.angle_beta   90.00
_cell.angle_gamma   90.00
#
_symmetry.space_group_name_H-M   'P 1'
#
loop_
_entity.id
_entity.type
_entity.pdbx_description
1 polymer ?
#
loop_
_entity_poly.entity_id
_entity_poly.type
_entity_poly.pdbx_seq_one_letter_code
_entity_poly.pdbx_strand_id
1 'polypeptide(L)'
;MYRPVPMILPWPAPERAFVIKSFTEVDVKVSLTHGVWASTEKGNHRLDKAWMKSSQRGPIYLFFSVNGSGRFCGLAQMVSGLDYTQSSNIWAEGHRWKGLFHVHWLMTKDVPNSHLRHILLHNTPEHKPITQSRDTQELPVDAAMLLLHIFHSHHGTSSLLANHHIPSP
;
A
#
# COMPACT_ATOMS: atom_id res chain seq x y z
N MET A 1 7.45 24.94 22.69
CA MET A 1 6.62 23.72 22.87
C MET A 1 5.84 23.53 21.57
N TYR A 2 6.32 22.69 20.66
CA TYR A 2 5.67 22.48 19.36
C TYR A 2 4.39 21.67 19.62
N ARG A 3 3.20 22.29 19.48
CA ARG A 3 1.93 21.56 19.47
C ARG A 3 1.69 21.17 18.02
N PRO A 4 1.85 19.90 17.62
CA PRO A 4 1.52 19.50 16.26
C PRO A 4 0.04 19.79 16.03
N VAL A 5 -0.25 20.56 14.98
CA VAL A 5 -1.61 20.75 14.48
C VAL A 5 -2.16 19.35 14.19
N PRO A 6 -3.35 18.98 14.69
CA PRO A 6 -3.92 17.67 14.39
C PRO A 6 -4.03 17.54 12.87
N MET A 7 -3.33 16.56 12.30
CA MET A 7 -3.48 16.20 10.89
C MET A 7 -4.90 15.66 10.72
N ILE A 8 -5.82 16.50 10.25
CA ILE A 8 -7.18 16.07 9.92
C ILE A 8 -7.07 15.28 8.61
N LEU A 9 -7.07 13.96 8.73
CA LEU A 9 -7.13 13.02 7.61
C LEU A 9 -8.56 12.46 7.57
N PRO A 10 -9.13 12.23 6.39
CA PRO A 10 -10.47 11.63 6.30
C PRO A 10 -10.45 10.12 6.62
N TRP A 11 -9.26 9.53 6.80
CA TRP A 11 -9.08 8.15 7.22
C TRP A 11 -8.48 8.04 8.63
N PRO A 12 -8.88 7.04 9.42
CA PRO A 12 -8.30 6.77 10.74
C PRO A 12 -6.82 6.39 10.65
N ALA A 13 -6.14 6.46 11.79
CA ALA A 13 -4.76 5.99 11.88
C ALA A 13 -4.65 4.49 11.57
N PRO A 14 -3.60 4.04 10.85
CA PRO A 14 -3.37 2.62 10.61
C PRO A 14 -3.08 1.90 11.92
N GLU A 15 -3.73 0.75 12.11
CA GLU A 15 -3.28 -0.26 13.06
C GLU A 15 -2.00 -0.92 12.54
N ARG A 16 -1.94 -1.18 11.23
CA ARG A 16 -0.72 -1.62 10.53
C ARG A 16 -0.63 -0.98 9.16
N ALA A 17 0.59 -0.84 8.65
CA ALA A 17 0.82 -0.35 7.30
C ALA A 17 2.01 -1.05 6.64
N PHE A 18 1.89 -1.27 5.33
CA PHE A 18 2.91 -1.96 4.55
C PHE A 18 3.16 -1.24 3.22
N VAL A 19 4.41 -1.30 2.75
CA VAL A 19 4.73 -1.03 1.35
C VAL A 19 4.44 -2.27 0.52
N ILE A 20 3.73 -2.10 -0.59
CA ILE A 20 3.50 -3.13 -1.60
C ILE A 20 4.28 -2.77 -2.86
N LYS A 21 5.11 -3.71 -3.33
CA LYS A 21 5.92 -3.54 -4.54
C LYS A 21 5.36 -4.41 -5.65
N SER A 22 4.87 -3.76 -6.70
CA SER A 22 4.47 -4.46 -7.92
C SER A 22 5.62 -4.49 -8.93
N PHE A 23 5.76 -5.60 -9.66
CA PHE A 23 6.67 -5.66 -10.82
C PHE A 23 6.13 -4.88 -12.01
N THR A 24 4.80 -4.84 -12.15
CA THR A 24 4.15 -4.22 -13.30
C THR A 24 3.07 -3.22 -12.87
N GLU A 25 2.85 -2.19 -13.67
CA GLU A 25 1.70 -1.31 -13.50
C GLU A 25 0.38 -2.01 -13.85
N VAL A 26 0.45 -3.01 -14.73
CA VAL A 26 -0.71 -3.82 -15.14
C VAL A 26 -1.36 -4.48 -13.93
N ASP A 27 -0.57 -5.12 -13.05
CA ASP A 27 -1.10 -5.77 -11.85
C ASP A 27 -1.80 -4.77 -10.92
N VAL A 28 -1.27 -3.54 -10.80
CA VAL A 28 -1.90 -2.47 -10.01
C VAL A 28 -3.26 -2.07 -10.61
N LYS A 29 -3.35 -1.93 -11.93
CA LYS A 29 -4.62 -1.64 -12.63
C LYS A 29 -5.64 -2.76 -12.51
N VAL A 30 -5.17 -4.01 -12.58
CA VAL A 30 -6.00 -5.20 -12.36
C VAL A 30 -6.56 -5.19 -10.94
N SER A 31 -5.73 -4.89 -9.94
CA SER A 31 -6.14 -4.77 -8.55
C SER A 31 -7.20 -3.69 -8.33
N LEU A 32 -7.02 -2.53 -8.97
CA LEU A 32 -8.01 -1.45 -8.94
C LEU A 32 -9.36 -1.86 -9.50
N THR A 33 -9.33 -2.65 -10.56
CA THR A 33 -10.54 -3.09 -11.27
C THR A 33 -11.28 -4.17 -10.50
N HIS A 34 -10.55 -5.12 -9.88
CA HIS A 34 -11.12 -6.32 -9.28
C HIS A 34 -11.18 -6.28 -7.75
N GLY A 35 -10.56 -5.28 -7.10
CA GLY A 35 -10.55 -5.16 -5.64
C GLY A 35 -9.83 -6.31 -4.92
N VAL A 36 -8.80 -6.89 -5.56
CA VAL A 36 -8.02 -7.99 -5.01
C VAL A 36 -6.51 -7.74 -5.16
N TRP A 37 -5.72 -8.39 -4.32
CA TRP A 37 -4.26 -8.42 -4.43
C TRP A 37 -3.71 -9.81 -4.10
N ALA A 38 -2.54 -10.10 -4.66
CA ALA A 38 -1.67 -11.20 -4.28
C ALA A 38 -0.22 -10.69 -4.21
N SER A 39 0.52 -11.11 -3.20
CA SER A 39 1.96 -10.87 -3.08
C SER A 39 2.74 -12.17 -3.37
N THR A 40 4.05 -12.14 -3.16
CA THR A 40 4.88 -13.36 -3.05
C THR A 40 4.40 -14.25 -1.91
N GLU A 41 4.71 -15.54 -1.92
CA GLU A 41 4.35 -16.46 -0.82
C GLU A 41 4.76 -15.94 0.57
N LYS A 42 5.99 -15.44 0.69
CA LYS A 42 6.50 -14.84 1.92
C LYS A 42 5.73 -13.57 2.31
N GLY A 43 5.38 -12.74 1.33
CA GLY A 43 4.61 -11.52 1.54
C GLY A 43 3.17 -11.81 1.97
N ASN A 44 2.52 -12.77 1.30
CA ASN A 44 1.20 -13.28 1.65
C ASN A 44 1.16 -13.80 3.10
N HIS A 45 2.11 -14.63 3.49
CA HIS A 45 2.19 -15.12 4.88
C HIS A 45 2.33 -13.97 5.90
N ARG A 46 3.10 -12.93 5.56
CA ARG A 46 3.27 -11.75 6.43
C ARG A 46 1.98 -10.94 6.55
N LEU A 47 1.31 -10.68 5.44
CA LEU A 47 0.07 -9.90 5.40
C LEU A 47 -1.08 -10.65 6.09
N ASP A 48 -1.16 -11.96 5.89
CA ASP A 48 -2.16 -12.81 6.54
C ASP A 48 -1.99 -12.83 8.07
N LYS A 49 -0.74 -12.96 8.55
CA LYS A 49 -0.43 -12.83 9.98
C LYS A 49 -0.78 -11.46 10.53
N ALA A 50 -0.59 -10.40 9.75
CA ALA A 50 -0.97 -9.04 10.13
C ALA A 50 -2.50 -8.89 10.23
N TRP A 51 -3.22 -9.42 9.25
CA TRP A 51 -4.68 -9.45 9.21
C TRP A 51 -5.26 -10.15 10.44
N MET A 52 -4.89 -11.41 10.67
CA MET A 52 -5.40 -12.21 11.79
C MET A 52 -5.23 -11.53 13.16
N LYS A 53 -4.17 -10.75 13.33
CA LYS A 53 -3.86 -10.10 14.61
C LYS A 53 -4.52 -8.73 14.82
N SER A 54 -4.91 -8.06 13.75
CA SER A 54 -5.08 -6.61 13.80
C SER A 54 -6.32 -6.09 13.07
N SER A 55 -6.95 -6.89 12.20
CA SER A 55 -8.12 -6.45 11.41
C SER A 55 -9.30 -6.00 12.25
N GLN A 56 -9.46 -6.54 13.47
CA GLN A 56 -10.51 -6.16 14.41
C GLN A 56 -10.16 -4.94 15.28
N ARG A 57 -8.92 -4.44 15.23
CA ARG A 57 -8.45 -3.30 16.03
C ARG A 57 -8.38 -2.02 15.22
N GLY A 58 -8.17 -2.11 13.91
CA GLY A 58 -8.10 -0.97 13.04
C GLY A 58 -7.67 -1.33 11.61
N PRO A 59 -7.53 -0.33 10.73
CA PRO A 59 -7.26 -0.56 9.33
C PRO A 59 -5.82 -1.02 9.10
N ILE A 60 -5.67 -1.87 8.07
CA ILE A 60 -4.38 -2.26 7.53
C ILE A 60 -4.20 -1.57 6.18
N TYR A 61 -3.26 -0.62 6.11
CA TYR A 61 -3.01 0.14 4.89
C TYR A 61 -1.87 -0.42 4.06
N LEU A 62 -2.05 -0.38 2.75
CA LEU A 62 -1.15 -0.88 1.74
C LEU A 62 -0.78 0.28 0.81
N PHE A 63 0.49 0.69 0.83
CA PHE A 63 1.02 1.76 -0.01
C PHE A 63 1.73 1.16 -1.22
N PHE A 64 1.17 1.36 -2.40
CA PHE A 64 1.62 0.71 -3.63
C PHE A 64 2.70 1.52 -4.33
N SER A 65 3.71 0.81 -4.84
CA SER A 65 4.77 1.38 -5.67
C SER A 65 5.25 0.35 -6.70
N VAL A 66 5.21 0.71 -7.98
CA VAL A 66 5.76 -0.13 -9.05
C VAL A 66 7.30 -0.07 -9.03
N ASN A 67 7.97 -1.21 -9.18
CA ASN A 67 9.42 -1.30 -9.24
C ASN A 67 9.98 -0.42 -10.37
N GLY A 68 11.04 0.34 -10.08
CA GLY A 68 11.65 1.25 -11.05
C GLY A 68 10.86 2.52 -11.37
N SER A 69 9.63 2.69 -10.88
CA SER A 69 8.79 3.86 -11.23
C SER A 69 9.23 5.18 -10.58
N GLY A 70 10.07 5.14 -9.54
CA GLY A 70 10.50 6.33 -8.82
C GLY A 70 9.39 7.04 -8.02
N ARG A 71 8.25 6.37 -7.77
CA ARG A 71 7.10 6.92 -7.07
C ARG A 71 6.29 5.85 -6.33
N PHE A 72 5.44 6.29 -5.41
CA PHE A 72 4.30 5.51 -4.96
C PHE A 72 3.07 5.95 -5.75
N CYS A 73 2.18 5.01 -6.11
CA CYS A 73 1.07 5.25 -7.05
C CYS A 73 -0.32 5.13 -6.41
N GLY A 74 -0.42 4.69 -5.16
CA GLY A 74 -1.71 4.68 -4.48
C GLY A 74 -1.70 4.04 -3.11
N LEU A 75 -2.89 4.08 -2.51
CA LEU A 75 -3.19 3.61 -1.17
C LEU A 75 -4.45 2.74 -1.24
N ALA A 76 -4.38 1.55 -0.67
CA ALA A 76 -5.55 0.70 -0.43
C ALA A 76 -5.59 0.23 1.02
N GLN A 77 -6.79 -0.16 1.46
CA GLN A 77 -6.99 -0.89 2.71
C GLN A 77 -7.15 -2.38 2.40
N MET A 78 -6.48 -3.24 3.16
CA MET A 78 -6.79 -4.67 3.17
C MET A 78 -8.15 -4.87 3.85
N VAL A 79 -9.07 -5.61 3.23
CA VAL A 79 -10.45 -5.77 3.72
C VAL A 79 -10.90 -7.23 3.87
N SER A 80 -10.03 -8.19 3.57
CA SER A 80 -10.25 -9.61 3.90
C SER A 80 -8.96 -10.29 4.34
N GLY A 81 -9.09 -11.48 4.93
CA GLY A 81 -7.97 -12.40 5.10
C GLY A 81 -7.54 -13.03 3.78
N LEU A 82 -6.44 -13.78 3.82
CA LEU A 82 -5.87 -14.43 2.65
C LEU A 82 -6.53 -15.79 2.40
N ASP A 83 -7.00 -16.04 1.18
CA ASP A 83 -7.48 -17.35 0.73
C ASP A 83 -6.44 -18.00 -0.19
N TYR A 84 -5.62 -18.89 0.39
CA TYR A 84 -4.57 -19.63 -0.33
C TYR A 84 -5.11 -20.65 -1.35
N THR A 85 -6.40 -20.98 -1.30
CA THR A 85 -7.02 -21.90 -2.26
C THR A 85 -7.35 -21.20 -3.57
N GLN A 86 -7.50 -19.88 -3.54
CA GLN A 86 -7.76 -19.09 -4.72
C GLN A 86 -6.48 -18.73 -5.47
N SER A 87 -6.58 -18.80 -6.80
CA SER A 87 -5.61 -18.26 -7.73
C SER A 87 -6.37 -17.60 -8.87
N SER A 88 -5.74 -16.65 -9.56
CA SER A 88 -6.35 -15.98 -10.70
C SER A 88 -5.35 -15.81 -11.82
N ASN A 89 -5.83 -15.81 -13.07
CA ASN A 89 -5.04 -15.53 -14.27
C ASN A 89 -5.09 -14.06 -14.68
N ILE A 90 -5.72 -13.19 -13.88
CA ILE A 90 -5.84 -11.75 -14.17
C ILE A 90 -4.52 -11.00 -14.08
N TRP A 91 -3.50 -11.59 -13.44
CA TRP A 91 -2.18 -10.99 -13.27
C TRP A 91 -1.34 -11.04 -14.56
N ALA A 92 -0.40 -10.11 -14.71
CA ALA A 92 0.49 -10.03 -15.88
C ALA A 92 1.30 -11.32 -16.12
N GLU A 93 1.66 -12.01 -15.03
CA GLU A 93 2.36 -13.31 -15.07
C GLU A 93 1.41 -14.51 -14.90
N GLY A 94 0.11 -14.32 -15.12
CA GLY A 94 -0.92 -15.35 -15.03
C GLY A 94 -0.99 -16.00 -13.65
N HIS A 95 -0.84 -17.33 -13.60
CA HIS A 95 -1.04 -18.15 -12.40
C HIS A 95 0.12 -18.17 -11.40
N ARG A 96 1.15 -17.33 -11.60
CA ARG A 96 2.32 -17.29 -10.71
C ARG A 96 1.94 -17.00 -9.26
N TRP A 97 0.95 -16.13 -9.05
CA TRP A 97 0.55 -15.66 -7.73
C TRP A 97 -0.59 -16.51 -7.17
N LYS A 98 -0.30 -17.21 -6.06
CA LYS A 98 -1.27 -18.01 -5.31
C LYS A 98 -1.69 -17.29 -4.06
N GLY A 99 -2.96 -17.42 -3.69
CA GLY A 99 -3.52 -16.72 -2.56
C GLY A 99 -4.00 -15.33 -2.95
N LEU A 100 -5.29 -15.08 -2.73
CA LEU A 100 -5.92 -13.79 -2.95
C LEU A 100 -6.45 -13.21 -1.65
N PHE A 101 -6.41 -11.90 -1.54
CA PHE A 101 -7.14 -11.16 -0.52
C PHE A 101 -7.76 -9.91 -1.14
N HIS A 102 -8.85 -9.43 -0.54
CA HIS A 102 -9.56 -8.26 -1.01
C HIS A 102 -8.91 -6.98 -0.49
N VAL A 103 -8.91 -5.97 -1.35
CA VAL A 103 -8.47 -4.61 -1.04
C VAL A 103 -9.54 -3.61 -1.48
N HIS A 104 -9.66 -2.52 -0.71
CA HIS A 104 -10.46 -1.36 -1.10
C HIS A 104 -9.52 -0.19 -1.35
N TRP A 105 -9.49 0.31 -2.58
CA TRP A 105 -8.62 1.41 -2.98
C TRP A 105 -9.16 2.75 -2.47
N LEU A 106 -8.32 3.47 -1.71
CA LEU A 106 -8.68 4.75 -1.09
C LEU A 106 -8.18 5.94 -1.92
N MET A 107 -7.03 5.79 -2.57
CA MET A 107 -6.46 6.81 -3.45
C MET A 107 -5.65 6.19 -4.58
N THR A 108 -5.76 6.81 -5.76
CA THR A 108 -4.92 6.55 -6.93
C THR A 108 -4.19 7.82 -7.31
N LYS A 109 -2.98 7.98 -6.78
CA LYS A 109 -2.20 9.21 -6.92
C LYS A 109 -0.71 8.90 -6.95
N ASP A 110 -0.02 9.51 -7.88
CA ASP A 110 1.43 9.45 -7.92
C ASP A 110 2.04 10.45 -6.94
N VAL A 111 2.88 9.95 -6.03
CA VAL A 111 3.72 10.74 -5.14
C VAL A 111 5.19 10.43 -5.45
N PRO A 112 5.95 11.38 -6.03
CA PRO A 112 7.35 11.14 -6.40
C PRO A 112 8.22 10.83 -5.18
N ASN A 113 9.19 9.92 -5.34
CA ASN A 113 10.12 9.53 -4.28
C ASN A 113 10.92 10.71 -3.70
N SER A 114 11.12 11.78 -4.46
CA SER A 114 11.77 13.01 -3.98
C SER A 114 11.06 13.63 -2.76
N HIS A 115 9.75 13.45 -2.65
CA HIS A 115 8.92 13.89 -1.53
C HIS A 115 8.92 12.91 -0.36
N LEU A 116 9.38 11.66 -0.55
CA LEU A 116 9.23 10.59 0.43
C LEU A 116 10.56 10.12 1.03
N ARG A 117 11.69 10.42 0.38
CA ARG A 117 13.03 9.97 0.77
C ARG A 117 13.48 10.40 2.18
N HIS A 118 12.83 11.40 2.76
CA HIS A 118 13.13 11.89 4.11
C HIS A 118 12.49 11.03 5.21
N ILE A 119 11.53 10.16 4.86
CA ILE A 119 10.90 9.23 5.81
C ILE A 119 11.81 8.03 5.97
N LEU A 120 12.47 7.91 7.11
CA LEU A 120 13.40 6.82 7.43
C LEU A 120 12.69 5.73 8.24
N LEU A 121 13.00 4.47 7.95
CA LEU A 121 12.40 3.33 8.64
C LEU A 121 13.20 2.97 9.88
N HIS A 122 12.77 3.48 11.03
CA HIS A 122 13.47 3.25 12.31
C HIS A 122 13.29 1.84 12.90
N ASN A 123 12.41 1.04 12.32
CA ASN A 123 12.23 -0.37 12.66
C ASN A 123 13.17 -1.31 11.89
N THR A 124 14.11 -0.80 11.10
CA THR A 124 15.13 -1.62 10.41
C THR A 124 16.55 -1.18 10.77
N PRO A 125 17.53 -2.11 10.82
CA PRO A 125 18.92 -1.77 11.19
C PRO A 125 19.58 -0.73 10.28
N GLU A 126 19.21 -0.71 9.00
CA GLU A 126 19.84 0.17 8.01
C GLU A 126 19.25 1.58 7.99
N HIS A 127 18.13 1.81 8.69
CA HIS A 127 17.43 3.11 8.72
C HIS A 127 17.20 3.72 7.33
N LYS A 128 16.92 2.86 6.34
CA LYS A 128 16.80 3.28 4.94
C LYS A 128 15.54 4.11 4.73
N PRO A 129 15.55 4.98 3.70
CA PRO A 129 14.34 5.66 3.26
C PRO A 129 13.23 4.68 2.88
N ILE A 130 11.98 5.05 3.13
CA ILE A 130 10.79 4.28 2.74
C ILE A 130 10.76 3.95 1.23
N THR A 131 11.38 4.79 0.40
CA THR A 131 11.47 4.62 -1.06
C THR A 131 12.36 3.45 -1.48
N GLN A 132 13.18 2.90 -0.56
CA GLN A 132 14.01 1.71 -0.76
C GLN A 132 13.39 0.44 -0.17
N SER A 133 12.13 0.50 0.28
CA SER A 133 11.41 -0.64 0.84
C SER A 133 11.27 -1.79 -0.16
N ARG A 134 11.39 -3.01 0.36
CA ARG A 134 11.03 -4.23 -0.36
C ARG A 134 9.52 -4.49 -0.23
N ASP A 135 9.03 -5.45 -1.01
CA ASP A 135 7.64 -5.88 -0.92
C ASP A 135 7.29 -6.33 0.50
N THR A 136 6.12 -5.93 1.00
CA THR A 136 5.61 -6.18 2.36
C THR A 136 6.51 -5.68 3.49
N GLN A 137 7.28 -4.60 3.25
CA GLN A 137 7.97 -3.88 4.32
C GLN A 137 6.94 -3.25 5.26
N GLU A 138 6.98 -3.63 6.53
CA GLU A 138 6.13 -3.04 7.57
C GLU A 138 6.64 -1.63 7.93
N LEU A 139 5.71 -0.70 8.06
CA LEU A 139 5.97 0.68 8.42
C LEU A 139 5.66 0.92 9.91
N PRO A 140 6.54 1.64 10.63
CA PRO A 140 6.18 2.27 11.89
C PRO A 140 4.94 3.17 11.75
N VAL A 141 4.10 3.25 12.78
CA VAL A 141 2.83 4.00 12.74
C VAL A 141 3.05 5.48 12.41
N ASP A 142 4.08 6.09 12.99
CA ASP A 142 4.49 7.47 12.72
C ASP A 142 4.90 7.68 11.25
N ALA A 143 5.70 6.78 10.69
CA ALA A 143 6.07 6.81 9.28
C ALA A 143 4.86 6.63 8.36
N ALA A 144 3.94 5.72 8.71
CA ALA A 144 2.71 5.48 7.97
C ALA A 144 1.77 6.69 8.02
N MET A 145 1.61 7.33 9.17
CA MET A 145 0.81 8.54 9.34
C MET A 145 1.38 9.72 8.53
N LEU A 146 2.70 9.89 8.55
CA LEU A 146 3.36 10.91 7.72
C LEU A 146 3.16 10.64 6.22
N LEU A 147 3.31 9.38 5.79
CA LEU A 147 3.07 8.99 4.40
C LEU A 147 1.62 9.24 3.99
N LEU A 148 0.66 8.86 4.83
CA LEU A 148 -0.77 9.09 4.60
C LEU A 148 -1.08 10.59 4.46
N HIS A 149 -0.48 11.43 5.31
CA HIS A 149 -0.61 12.88 5.22
C HIS A 149 -0.04 13.43 3.91
N ILE A 150 1.16 13.00 3.51
CA ILE A 150 1.75 13.43 2.24
C ILE A 150 0.87 12.99 1.07
N PHE A 151 0.36 11.76 1.08
CA PHE A 151 -0.57 11.26 0.07
C PHE A 151 -1.83 12.11 -0.04
N HIS A 152 -2.43 12.48 1.09
CA HIS A 152 -3.62 13.31 1.13
C HIS A 152 -3.34 14.73 0.60
N SER A 153 -2.28 15.37 1.09
CA SER A 153 -1.94 16.77 0.80
C SER A 153 -1.25 16.98 -0.55
N HIS A 154 -0.77 15.93 -1.23
CA HIS A 154 -0.11 16.08 -2.52
C HIS A 154 -1.12 16.41 -3.63
N HIS A 155 -0.89 17.50 -4.36
CA HIS A 155 -1.74 17.98 -5.46
C HIS A 155 -1.15 17.70 -6.87
N GLY A 156 -0.31 16.67 -7.00
CA GLY A 156 0.29 16.30 -8.28
C GLY A 156 -0.75 16.02 -9.37
N THR A 157 -0.49 16.50 -10.59
CA THR A 157 -1.39 16.43 -11.76
C THR A 157 -1.24 15.15 -12.60
N SER A 158 -0.23 14.33 -12.35
CA SER A 158 -0.02 13.05 -13.02
C SER A 158 -0.44 11.89 -12.14
N SER A 159 -1.21 10.93 -12.67
CA SER A 159 -1.44 9.64 -12.04
C SER A 159 -1.19 8.56 -13.08
N LEU A 160 -0.37 7.57 -12.76
CA LEU A 160 -0.27 6.31 -13.52
C LEU A 160 -1.63 5.69 -13.83
N LEU A 161 -2.60 6.00 -12.97
CA LEU A 161 -3.91 5.38 -12.93
C LEU A 161 -5.01 6.38 -13.37
N ALA A 162 -4.64 7.50 -14.00
CA ALA A 162 -5.53 8.63 -14.30
C ALA A 162 -6.84 8.28 -15.04
N ASN A 163 -6.92 7.12 -15.71
CA ASN A 163 -8.12 6.67 -16.43
C ASN A 163 -8.99 5.67 -15.66
N HIS A 164 -8.70 5.36 -14.39
CA HIS A 164 -9.48 4.42 -13.58
C HIS A 164 -10.26 5.16 -12.49
N HIS A 165 -11.59 5.17 -12.63
CA HIS A 165 -12.51 5.67 -11.62
C HIS A 165 -12.52 4.70 -10.44
N ILE A 166 -12.23 5.18 -9.23
CA ILE A 166 -12.47 4.40 -8.01
C ILE A 166 -14.00 4.34 -7.85
N PRO A 167 -14.63 3.15 -7.89
CA PRO A 167 -16.07 3.07 -7.62
C PRO A 167 -16.33 3.59 -6.21
N SER A 168 -17.27 4.54 -6.09
CA SER A 168 -17.73 5.04 -4.80
C SER A 168 -18.41 3.91 -4.01
N PRO A 169 -18.30 3.90 -2.67
CA PRO A 169 -18.91 2.88 -1.82
C PRO A 169 -20.44 2.79 -1.99
#